data_AF-A0A0G0G353-F1
#
_entry.id   AF-A0A0G0G353-F1
#
_cell.length_a   1.000
_cell.length_b   1.000
_cell.length_c   1.000
_cell.angle_alpha   90.00
_cell.angle_beta   90.00
_cell.angle_gamma   90.00
#
_symmetry.space_group_name_H-M   'P 1'
#
loop_
_entity.id
_entity.type
_entity.pdbx_description
1 polymer ?
#
loop_
_entity_poly.entity_id
_entity_poly.type
_entity_poly.pdbx_seq_one_letter_code
_entity_poly.pdbx_strand_id
1 'polypeptide(L)'
;MENEIKKEKNMSPITSIIIVIALITGTSLYTVRLPKNQETETLLPPTQLNKNTISFQNGVELPVRWKDMGVKMVEAGVIDKAKFENLYSQRGGLSETEKKLLTSNNNENLVITPENSGVILNMLWAFGLANKNPILENGPMMDKRYGGAGNFASTGGWTLSKGGAMGHYSMHSFIKLTNEQQDLVERVAKNIYRPCCDNSTYFPDCNHGIAMLGLLELMASQGVNETDMYKFALKVNALWFPDQYESIKTFFASKNMDWNTADPKKILSSEYSSASGYQKVLSQIKPQPQKGGAGCGA
;
A
#
# COMPACT_ATOMS: atom_id res chain seq x y z
N MET A 1 -23.97 61.55 -44.30
CA MET A 1 -23.76 61.22 -45.72
C MET A 1 -23.03 59.88 -45.73
N GLU A 2 -23.78 58.78 -45.77
CA GLU A 2 -24.31 58.11 -46.99
C GLU A 2 -23.37 56.97 -47.38
N ASN A 3 -23.81 55.72 -47.22
CA ASN A 3 -24.40 54.83 -48.25
C ASN A 3 -23.32 54.30 -49.21
N GLU A 4 -23.32 53.09 -49.76
CA GLU A 4 -24.02 51.82 -49.60
C GLU A 4 -23.29 50.84 -50.56
N ILE A 5 -23.17 49.56 -50.17
CA ILE A 5 -23.45 48.31 -50.92
C ILE A 5 -23.04 48.14 -52.42
N LYS A 6 -22.29 47.05 -52.71
CA LYS A 6 -22.61 45.88 -53.59
C LYS A 6 -21.34 45.01 -53.78
N LYS A 7 -21.26 43.74 -53.40
CA LYS A 7 -21.94 42.47 -53.78
C LYS A 7 -21.41 41.85 -55.09
N GLU A 8 -20.74 40.69 -54.98
CA GLU A 8 -20.76 39.65 -56.01
C GLU A 8 -20.65 38.23 -55.40
N LYS A 9 -21.39 37.29 -56.00
CA LYS A 9 -21.62 35.89 -55.61
C LYS A 9 -20.83 34.95 -56.52
N ASN A 10 -20.54 33.74 -56.03
CA ASN A 10 -20.59 32.41 -56.69
C ASN A 10 -19.66 31.45 -55.91
N MET A 11 -19.88 30.16 -55.67
CA MET A 11 -20.84 29.15 -56.16
C MET A 11 -20.73 27.92 -55.21
N SER A 12 -21.82 27.18 -54.98
CA SER A 12 -21.82 25.81 -54.42
C SER A 12 -21.98 24.80 -55.57
N PRO A 13 -21.61 23.51 -55.38
CA PRO A 13 -22.68 22.51 -55.50
C PRO A 13 -22.62 21.29 -54.55
N ILE A 14 -23.84 20.89 -54.15
CA ILE A 14 -24.42 19.53 -54.19
C ILE A 14 -24.10 18.54 -53.05
N THR A 15 -25.02 18.55 -52.08
CA THR A 15 -25.57 17.39 -51.36
C THR A 15 -26.41 16.51 -52.29
N SER A 16 -26.28 15.18 -52.20
CA SER A 16 -27.24 14.23 -52.77
C SER A 16 -27.68 13.22 -51.71
N ILE A 17 -28.99 13.24 -51.43
CA ILE A 17 -29.75 12.24 -50.69
C ILE A 17 -30.40 11.33 -51.75
N ILE A 18 -30.27 10.01 -51.60
CA ILE A 18 -31.20 9.05 -52.21
C ILE A 18 -31.67 8.08 -51.11
N ILE A 19 -32.99 8.08 -50.90
CA ILE A 19 -33.75 7.08 -50.14
C ILE A 19 -34.46 6.20 -51.17
N VAL A 20 -34.35 4.87 -51.05
CA VAL A 20 -35.38 3.93 -51.56
C VAL A 20 -35.52 2.75 -50.58
N ILE A 21 -36.78 2.42 -50.30
CA ILE A 21 -37.33 1.44 -49.36
C ILE A 21 -37.70 0.14 -50.10
N ALA A 22 -37.50 -1.04 -49.49
CA ALA A 22 -38.32 -2.27 -49.60
C ALA A 22 -37.79 -3.33 -48.59
N LEU A 23 -38.47 -3.63 -47.47
CA LEU A 23 -39.58 -4.57 -47.20
C LEU A 23 -39.25 -6.09 -47.18
N ILE A 24 -39.12 -6.59 -45.94
CA ILE A 24 -39.60 -7.86 -45.30
C ILE A 24 -39.46 -9.23 -46.00
N THR A 25 -38.69 -10.14 -45.38
CA THR A 25 -39.12 -11.42 -44.72
C THR A 25 -38.01 -12.48 -44.79
N GLY A 26 -37.74 -13.14 -43.66
CA GLY A 26 -36.78 -14.25 -43.59
C GLY A 26 -36.30 -14.52 -42.16
N THR A 27 -37.15 -15.15 -41.36
CA THR A 27 -36.82 -15.65 -40.02
C THR A 27 -35.76 -16.74 -40.05
N SER A 28 -34.69 -16.57 -39.27
CA SER A 28 -34.04 -17.68 -38.57
C SER A 28 -33.47 -17.20 -37.24
N LEU A 29 -34.14 -17.65 -36.18
CA LEU A 29 -33.71 -17.56 -34.79
C LEU A 29 -32.48 -18.45 -34.61
N TYR A 30 -31.33 -17.85 -34.33
CA TYR A 30 -30.29 -18.51 -33.55
C TYR A 30 -30.26 -17.87 -32.17
N THR A 31 -31.05 -18.46 -31.26
CA THR A 31 -30.96 -18.21 -29.83
C THR A 31 -29.72 -18.90 -29.30
N VAL A 32 -28.58 -18.20 -29.30
CA VAL A 32 -27.44 -18.61 -28.47
C VAL A 32 -27.80 -18.29 -27.02
N ARG A 33 -28.30 -19.31 -26.32
CA ARG A 33 -28.40 -19.33 -24.86
C ARG A 33 -26.99 -19.25 -24.28
N LEU A 34 -26.60 -18.07 -23.81
CA LEU A 34 -25.45 -17.93 -22.92
C LEU A 34 -25.85 -18.48 -21.54
N PRO A 35 -25.12 -19.47 -20.98
CA PRO A 35 -25.36 -19.90 -19.61
C PRO A 35 -24.97 -18.78 -18.65
N LYS A 36 -25.94 -18.37 -17.84
CA LYS A 36 -25.78 -17.44 -16.72
C LYS A 36 -25.01 -18.14 -15.60
N ASN A 37 -23.68 -18.17 -15.68
CA ASN A 37 -22.85 -18.41 -14.49
C ASN A 37 -22.73 -17.08 -13.73
N GLN A 38 -23.65 -16.88 -12.79
CA GLN A 38 -23.36 -16.04 -11.63
C GLN A 38 -22.40 -16.85 -10.74
N GLU A 39 -21.10 -16.76 -11.02
CA GLU A 39 -20.13 -16.95 -9.97
C GLU A 39 -20.21 -15.70 -9.09
N THR A 40 -20.92 -15.88 -7.99
CA THR A 40 -20.95 -14.93 -6.90
C THR A 40 -19.54 -14.97 -6.34
N GLU A 41 -18.78 -13.88 -6.53
CA GLU A 41 -17.45 -13.70 -5.96
C GLU A 41 -17.57 -13.88 -4.45
N THR A 42 -17.29 -15.10 -4.02
CA THR A 42 -17.50 -15.55 -2.66
C THR A 42 -16.29 -15.04 -1.92
N LEU A 43 -16.47 -13.95 -1.18
CA LEU A 43 -15.51 -13.47 -0.20
C LEU A 43 -15.06 -14.66 0.64
N LEU A 44 -13.79 -15.04 0.51
CA LEU A 44 -13.22 -16.17 1.23
C LEU A 44 -13.42 -15.95 2.74
N PRO A 45 -13.95 -16.93 3.49
CA PRO A 45 -14.07 -16.81 4.93
C PRO A 45 -12.68 -16.70 5.58
N PRO A 46 -12.54 -16.03 6.75
CA PRO A 46 -11.25 -15.72 7.39
C PRO A 46 -10.40 -16.93 7.81
N THR A 47 -10.89 -18.15 7.63
CA THR A 47 -10.39 -19.36 8.27
C THR A 47 -9.38 -20.19 7.46
N GLN A 48 -8.86 -19.68 6.33
CA GLN A 48 -7.79 -20.37 5.57
C GLN A 48 -6.51 -19.54 5.37
N LEU A 49 -6.21 -18.63 6.29
CA LEU A 49 -4.87 -18.05 6.37
C LEU A 49 -3.86 -19.09 6.91
N ASN A 50 -3.19 -19.80 6.00
CA ASN A 50 -2.09 -20.68 6.38
C ASN A 50 -0.94 -19.84 6.98
N LYS A 51 -0.70 -19.99 8.28
CA LYS A 51 0.33 -19.23 9.02
C LYS A 51 1.76 -19.52 8.51
N ASN A 52 1.98 -20.63 7.81
CA ASN A 52 3.31 -21.11 7.42
C ASN A 52 3.65 -20.97 5.93
N THR A 53 2.69 -20.63 5.07
CA THR A 53 2.98 -20.32 3.66
C THR A 53 3.09 -18.81 3.47
N ILE A 54 4.19 -18.35 2.88
CA ILE A 54 4.33 -16.95 2.47
C ILE A 54 3.65 -16.81 1.09
N SER A 55 2.31 -16.79 1.09
CA SER A 55 1.52 -16.44 -0.09
C SER A 55 1.27 -14.94 -0.09
N PHE A 56 1.73 -14.25 -1.12
CA PHE A 56 1.56 -12.79 -1.27
C PHE A 56 0.21 -12.39 -1.84
N GLN A 57 -0.55 -13.38 -2.34
CA GLN A 57 -1.85 -13.18 -2.97
C GLN A 57 -3.01 -13.25 -1.97
N ASN A 58 -2.74 -13.70 -0.74
CA ASN A 58 -3.72 -13.80 0.32
C ASN A 58 -3.45 -12.76 1.40
N GLY A 59 -4.49 -12.31 2.09
CA GLY A 59 -4.32 -11.47 3.27
C GLY A 59 -3.56 -12.16 4.40
N VAL A 60 -3.04 -11.37 5.34
CA VAL A 60 -2.46 -11.83 6.61
C VAL A 60 -3.15 -11.15 7.79
N GLU A 61 -3.60 -11.94 8.76
CA GLU A 61 -3.96 -11.49 10.10
C GLU A 61 -2.66 -11.31 10.90
N LEU A 62 -2.41 -10.09 11.32
CA LEU A 62 -1.23 -9.70 12.09
C LEU A 62 -1.44 -10.04 13.57
N PRO A 63 -0.37 -10.35 14.33
CA PRO A 63 -0.45 -10.63 15.76
C PRO A 63 -0.56 -9.34 16.58
N VAL A 64 -1.44 -8.43 16.15
CA VAL A 64 -1.60 -7.08 16.68
C VAL A 64 -3.08 -6.78 16.80
N ARG A 65 -3.58 -6.75 18.04
CA ARG A 65 -4.94 -6.28 18.34
C ARG A 65 -5.00 -4.77 18.17
N TRP A 66 -5.93 -4.30 17.33
CA TRP A 66 -6.09 -2.87 17.02
C TRP A 66 -6.89 -2.11 18.08
N LYS A 67 -7.86 -2.76 18.74
CA LYS A 67 -8.69 -2.18 19.80
C LYS A 67 -9.30 -0.83 19.39
N ASP A 68 -8.95 0.25 20.08
CA ASP A 68 -9.42 1.62 19.94
C ASP A 68 -8.37 2.57 19.33
N MET A 69 -7.30 2.03 18.74
CA MET A 69 -6.15 2.84 18.33
C MET A 69 -6.52 3.92 17.29
N GLY A 70 -7.38 3.59 16.32
CA GLY A 70 -7.83 4.60 15.36
C GLY A 70 -8.68 5.69 15.99
N VAL A 71 -9.53 5.37 16.98
CA VAL A 71 -10.31 6.36 17.72
C VAL A 71 -9.36 7.33 18.43
N LYS A 72 -8.36 6.81 19.13
CA LYS A 72 -7.32 7.62 19.81
C LYS A 72 -6.59 8.55 18.85
N MET A 73 -6.19 8.05 17.68
CA MET A 73 -5.50 8.87 16.67
C MET A 73 -6.40 9.96 16.06
N VAL A 74 -7.69 9.68 15.89
CA VAL A 74 -8.67 10.66 15.39
C VAL A 74 -8.95 11.75 16.42
N GLU A 75 -9.13 11.36 17.69
CA GLU A 75 -9.33 12.29 18.82
C GLU A 75 -8.10 13.18 19.04
N ALA A 76 -6.90 12.60 18.99
CA ALA A 76 -5.64 13.32 19.11
C ALA A 76 -5.32 14.22 17.91
N GLY A 77 -6.07 14.13 16.81
CA GLY A 77 -5.86 14.91 15.59
C GLY A 77 -4.74 14.41 14.69
N VAL A 78 -4.09 13.29 15.02
CA VAL A 78 -3.11 12.63 14.16
C VAL A 78 -3.74 12.23 12.83
N ILE A 79 -5.01 11.80 12.89
CA ILE A 79 -5.87 11.55 11.74
C ILE A 79 -7.04 12.54 11.76
N ASP A 80 -7.14 13.36 10.74
CA ASP A 80 -8.37 14.01 10.35
C ASP A 80 -9.24 13.00 9.60
N LYS A 81 -10.30 12.54 10.27
CA LYS A 81 -11.20 11.51 9.74
C LYS A 81 -11.76 11.87 8.36
N ALA A 82 -12.16 13.13 8.15
CA ALA A 82 -12.76 13.54 6.89
C ALA A 82 -11.73 13.53 5.75
N LYS A 83 -10.50 14.01 6.01
CA LYS A 83 -9.42 13.92 5.03
C LYS A 83 -9.07 12.47 4.70
N PHE A 84 -9.01 11.61 5.72
CA PHE A 84 -8.69 10.20 5.55
C PHE A 84 -9.76 9.46 4.75
N GLU A 85 -11.05 9.67 5.02
CA GLU A 85 -12.14 9.10 4.23
C GLU A 85 -12.13 9.63 2.79
N ASN A 86 -11.91 10.93 2.61
CA ASN A 86 -11.86 11.57 1.30
C ASN A 86 -10.71 11.04 0.42
N LEU A 87 -9.56 10.67 1.01
CA LEU A 87 -8.43 10.08 0.30
C LEU A 87 -8.83 8.85 -0.53
N TYR A 88 -9.81 8.06 -0.07
CA TYR A 88 -10.23 6.83 -0.73
C TYR A 88 -11.55 6.97 -1.49
N SER A 89 -12.17 8.16 -1.50
CA SER A 89 -13.47 8.40 -2.14
C SER A 89 -13.48 8.00 -3.63
N GLN A 90 -12.40 8.27 -4.36
CA GLN A 90 -12.29 7.99 -5.79
C GLN A 90 -12.30 6.50 -6.15
N ARG A 91 -11.99 5.61 -5.19
CA ARG A 91 -11.98 4.15 -5.40
C ARG A 91 -13.19 3.45 -4.75
N GLY A 92 -14.28 4.18 -4.50
CA GLY A 92 -15.48 3.66 -3.85
C GLY A 92 -15.52 3.86 -2.33
N GLY A 93 -14.53 4.56 -1.76
CA GLY A 93 -14.47 4.86 -0.33
C GLY A 93 -13.84 3.74 0.52
N LEU A 94 -13.97 3.88 1.84
CA LEU A 94 -13.61 2.83 2.79
C LEU A 94 -14.74 1.81 2.89
N SER A 95 -14.39 0.53 2.93
CA SER A 95 -15.29 -0.55 3.34
C SER A 95 -15.70 -0.41 4.81
N GLU A 96 -16.75 -1.12 5.22
CA GLU A 96 -17.22 -1.08 6.61
C GLU A 96 -16.18 -1.58 7.62
N THR A 97 -15.34 -2.55 7.23
CA THR A 97 -14.24 -3.03 8.07
C THR A 97 -13.14 -1.97 8.21
N GLU A 98 -12.80 -1.26 7.13
CA GLU A 98 -11.82 -0.16 7.18
C GLU A 98 -12.34 1.04 7.97
N LYS A 99 -13.64 1.39 7.86
CA LYS A 99 -14.25 2.43 8.68
C LYS A 99 -14.20 2.09 10.17
N LYS A 100 -14.39 0.82 10.54
CA LYS A 100 -14.28 0.36 11.94
C LYS A 100 -12.89 0.56 12.52
N LEU A 101 -11.82 0.47 11.71
CA LEU A 101 -10.46 0.76 12.18
C LEU A 101 -10.33 2.19 12.71
N LEU A 102 -11.10 3.16 12.18
CA LEU A 102 -11.10 4.56 12.61
C LEU A 102 -12.08 4.88 13.74
N THR A 103 -13.12 4.06 13.92
CA THR A 103 -14.31 4.47 14.70
C THR A 103 -14.71 3.51 15.80
N SER A 104 -14.30 2.24 15.72
CA SER A 104 -14.61 1.24 16.74
C SER A 104 -13.55 1.25 17.84
N ASN A 105 -14.01 0.99 19.06
CA ASN A 105 -13.16 0.85 20.25
C ASN A 105 -12.75 -0.60 20.53
N ASN A 106 -13.28 -1.57 19.77
CA ASN A 106 -13.08 -3.00 20.02
C ASN A 106 -12.77 -3.76 18.73
N ASN A 107 -11.78 -3.28 17.99
CA ASN A 107 -11.26 -4.00 16.83
C ASN A 107 -10.40 -5.19 17.30
N GLU A 108 -10.53 -6.31 16.57
CA GLU A 108 -9.71 -7.50 16.77
C GLU A 108 -8.29 -7.31 16.21
N ASN A 109 -7.66 -8.40 15.78
CA ASN A 109 -6.37 -8.34 15.10
C ASN A 109 -6.47 -7.57 13.79
N LEU A 110 -5.44 -6.80 13.46
CA LEU A 110 -5.32 -6.16 12.15
C LEU A 110 -5.23 -7.24 11.06
N VAL A 111 -6.04 -7.09 10.00
CA VAL A 111 -5.96 -7.91 8.81
C VAL A 111 -5.55 -7.01 7.65
N ILE A 112 -4.44 -7.36 7.01
CA ILE A 112 -3.97 -6.71 5.77
C ILE A 112 -4.20 -7.65 4.59
N THR A 113 -4.76 -7.15 3.52
CA THR A 113 -5.04 -7.84 2.26
C THR A 113 -4.48 -7.01 1.09
N PRO A 114 -4.37 -7.57 -0.12
CA PRO A 114 -4.00 -6.77 -1.29
C PRO A 114 -4.89 -5.53 -1.47
N GLU A 115 -6.20 -5.65 -1.22
CA GLU A 115 -7.22 -4.60 -1.42
C GLU A 115 -7.10 -3.46 -0.39
N ASN A 116 -6.85 -3.80 0.88
CA ASN A 116 -6.79 -2.83 1.98
C ASN A 116 -5.36 -2.40 2.35
N SER A 117 -4.33 -2.93 1.68
CA SER A 117 -2.91 -2.72 1.99
C SER A 117 -2.53 -1.24 2.15
N GLY A 118 -3.07 -0.36 1.30
CA GLY A 118 -2.88 1.09 1.38
C GLY A 118 -3.57 1.75 2.58
N VAL A 119 -4.72 1.24 3.03
CA VAL A 119 -5.38 1.73 4.26
C VAL A 119 -4.55 1.35 5.47
N ILE A 120 -4.12 0.09 5.55
CA ILE A 120 -3.27 -0.38 6.65
C ILE A 120 -1.94 0.38 6.67
N LEU A 121 -1.34 0.64 5.51
CA LEU A 121 -0.15 1.49 5.40
C LEU A 121 -0.38 2.86 6.03
N ASN A 122 -1.47 3.55 5.66
CA ASN A 122 -1.73 4.90 6.17
C ASN A 122 -2.13 4.91 7.65
N MET A 123 -2.81 3.87 8.15
CA MET A 123 -3.11 3.73 9.59
C MET A 123 -1.85 3.51 10.42
N LEU A 124 -0.94 2.64 9.95
CA LEU A 124 0.34 2.38 10.60
C LEU A 124 1.31 3.54 10.44
N TRP A 125 1.26 4.28 9.33
CA TRP A 125 2.01 5.52 9.15
C TRP A 125 1.59 6.56 10.19
N ALA A 126 0.28 6.84 10.30
CA ALA A 126 -0.25 7.75 11.32
C ALA A 126 0.25 7.37 12.72
N PHE A 127 0.13 6.09 13.07
CA PHE A 127 0.54 5.57 14.36
C PHE A 127 2.05 5.69 14.58
N GLY A 128 2.86 5.19 13.65
CA GLY A 128 4.32 5.21 13.74
C GLY A 128 4.91 6.61 13.70
N LEU A 129 4.22 7.58 13.10
CA LEU A 129 4.61 9.00 13.19
C LEU A 129 4.32 9.59 14.57
N ALA A 130 3.17 9.25 15.14
CA ALA A 130 2.65 9.95 16.29
C ALA A 130 3.02 9.33 17.63
N ASN A 131 3.21 8.02 17.67
CA ASN A 131 3.60 7.34 18.90
C ASN A 131 5.01 7.77 19.33
N LYS A 132 5.16 8.12 20.61
CA LYS A 132 6.43 8.56 21.17
C LYS A 132 7.43 7.40 21.15
N ASN A 133 8.52 7.56 20.41
CA ASN A 133 9.56 6.55 20.28
C ASN A 133 10.97 7.17 20.24
N PRO A 134 11.96 6.64 20.99
CA PRO A 134 13.35 7.09 20.93
C PRO A 134 14.01 7.04 19.54
N ILE A 135 13.57 6.15 18.65
CA ILE A 135 14.06 6.08 17.26
C ILE A 135 13.74 7.39 16.52
N LEU A 136 12.60 8.01 16.80
CA LEU A 136 12.21 9.28 16.18
C LEU A 136 12.90 10.48 16.85
N GLU A 137 13.15 10.40 18.15
CA GLU A 137 13.75 11.52 18.91
C GLU A 137 15.27 11.58 18.81
N ASN A 138 15.92 10.42 18.67
CA ASN A 138 17.38 10.27 18.75
C ASN A 138 17.98 9.51 17.56
N GLY A 139 17.14 8.98 16.66
CA GLY A 139 17.60 8.19 15.52
C GLY A 139 18.01 9.04 14.30
N PRO A 140 18.24 8.38 13.14
CA PRO A 140 18.89 9.00 11.98
C PRO A 140 18.16 10.21 11.37
N MET A 141 16.84 10.30 11.53
CA MET A 141 16.06 11.46 11.06
C MET A 141 16.41 12.76 11.81
N MET A 142 17.01 12.65 12.99
CA MET A 142 17.40 13.79 13.81
C MET A 142 18.86 14.21 13.59
N ASP A 143 19.57 13.55 12.67
CA ASP A 143 20.91 13.97 12.28
C ASP A 143 20.87 15.40 11.70
N LYS A 144 21.74 16.26 12.23
CA LYS A 144 21.85 17.68 11.86
C LYS A 144 22.04 17.90 10.37
N ARG A 145 22.63 16.94 9.64
CA ARG A 145 22.83 17.02 8.19
C ARG A 145 21.53 17.15 7.40
N TYR A 146 20.40 16.76 7.99
CA TYR A 146 19.07 16.83 7.36
C TYR A 146 18.27 18.09 7.74
N GLY A 147 18.77 18.92 8.66
CA GLY A 147 18.04 20.10 9.12
C GLY A 147 16.80 19.79 9.98
N GLY A 148 16.69 18.56 10.49
CA GLY A 148 15.58 18.08 11.32
C GLY A 148 14.63 17.12 10.60
N ALA A 149 13.72 16.52 11.37
CA ALA A 149 12.83 15.46 10.87
C ALA A 149 11.70 15.94 9.95
N GLY A 150 11.47 17.24 9.77
CA GLY A 150 10.26 17.78 9.12
C GLY A 150 10.18 17.62 7.60
N ASN A 151 11.30 17.38 6.92
CA ASN A 151 11.38 17.38 5.45
C ASN A 151 11.39 15.97 4.83
N PHE A 152 11.22 14.93 5.64
CA PHE A 152 11.18 13.56 5.15
C PHE A 152 9.81 13.21 4.56
N ALA A 153 9.76 12.22 3.68
CA ALA A 153 8.50 11.76 3.10
C ALA A 153 7.55 11.22 4.19
N SER A 154 8.09 10.63 5.27
CA SER A 154 7.31 10.16 6.41
C SER A 154 6.69 11.30 7.25
N THR A 155 7.18 12.52 7.18
CA THR A 155 6.67 13.65 7.97
C THR A 155 6.01 14.69 7.08
N GLY A 156 6.77 15.32 6.18
CA GLY A 156 6.26 16.31 5.23
C GLY A 156 5.21 15.74 4.26
N GLY A 157 5.22 14.42 4.01
CA GLY A 157 4.19 13.74 3.22
C GLY A 157 2.88 13.46 3.97
N TRP A 158 2.87 13.54 5.31
CA TRP A 158 1.67 13.27 6.09
C TRP A 158 0.79 14.52 6.20
N THR A 159 -0.22 14.62 5.32
CA THR A 159 -1.13 15.77 5.25
C THR A 159 -2.52 15.49 5.82
N LEU A 160 -2.72 14.27 6.32
CA LEU A 160 -3.99 13.77 6.82
C LEU A 160 -4.23 14.09 8.29
N SER A 161 -3.34 14.84 8.97
CA SER A 161 -3.56 15.32 10.33
C SER A 161 -4.43 16.59 10.39
N LYS A 162 -4.95 16.87 11.58
CA LYS A 162 -5.40 18.21 11.98
C LYS A 162 -4.17 19.04 12.33
N GLY A 163 -3.93 20.13 11.61
CA GLY A 163 -2.65 20.84 11.70
C GLY A 163 -1.52 20.08 10.99
N GLY A 164 -0.27 20.46 11.26
CA GLY A 164 0.90 19.89 10.60
C GLY A 164 1.42 18.61 11.28
N ALA A 165 1.99 17.70 10.49
CA ALA A 165 2.51 16.41 10.96
C ALA A 165 3.54 16.53 12.11
N MET A 166 4.41 17.54 12.06
CA MET A 166 5.41 17.78 13.10
C MET A 166 4.81 18.17 14.45
N GLY A 167 3.54 18.60 14.50
CA GLY A 167 2.79 18.78 15.74
C GLY A 167 2.40 17.46 16.42
N HIS A 168 2.52 16.33 15.73
CA HIS A 168 2.24 14.99 16.26
C HIS A 168 3.48 14.10 16.34
N TYR A 169 4.57 14.45 15.67
CA TYR A 169 5.79 13.65 15.57
C TYR A 169 6.34 13.23 16.93
N SER A 170 6.36 11.92 17.21
CA SER A 170 6.82 11.32 18.47
C SER A 170 6.20 11.95 19.74
N MET A 171 4.96 12.44 19.65
CA MET A 171 4.34 13.23 20.71
C MET A 171 3.45 12.40 21.64
N HIS A 172 2.72 11.44 21.09
CA HIS A 172 1.60 10.78 21.78
C HIS A 172 2.06 9.46 22.42
N SER A 173 1.69 9.23 23.68
CA SER A 173 2.00 7.96 24.35
C SER A 173 0.87 6.94 24.15
N PHE A 174 0.56 6.59 22.90
CA PHE A 174 -0.51 5.63 22.60
C PHE A 174 -0.18 4.24 23.13
N ILE A 175 1.09 3.85 23.01
CA ILE A 175 1.66 2.70 23.71
C ILE A 175 2.96 3.12 24.40
N LYS A 176 3.34 2.37 25.42
CA LYS A 176 4.63 2.52 26.11
C LYS A 176 5.34 1.18 26.10
N LEU A 177 6.49 1.12 25.45
CA LEU A 177 7.35 -0.06 25.44
C LEU A 177 8.19 -0.11 26.73
N THR A 178 8.45 -1.32 27.23
CA THR A 178 9.54 -1.53 28.18
C THR A 178 10.89 -1.37 27.49
N ASN A 179 11.98 -1.30 28.26
CA ASN A 179 13.32 -1.21 27.69
C ASN A 179 13.62 -2.43 26.80
N GLU A 180 13.26 -3.62 27.24
CA GLU A 180 13.47 -4.87 26.49
C GLU A 180 12.67 -4.90 25.19
N GLN A 181 11.45 -4.37 25.21
CA GLN A 181 10.61 -4.24 24.01
C GLN A 181 11.19 -3.19 23.04
N GLN A 182 11.68 -2.06 23.54
CA GLN A 182 12.32 -1.04 22.72
C GLN A 182 13.62 -1.56 22.08
N ASP A 183 14.47 -2.26 22.85
CA ASP A 183 15.69 -2.88 22.35
C ASP A 183 15.40 -3.93 21.26
N LEU A 184 14.30 -4.67 21.41
CA LEU A 184 13.81 -5.58 20.38
C LEU A 184 13.39 -4.83 19.10
N VAL A 185 12.60 -3.77 19.22
CA VAL A 185 12.19 -2.94 18.07
C VAL A 185 13.40 -2.37 17.34
N GLU A 186 14.36 -1.79 18.05
CA GLU A 186 15.57 -1.20 17.44
C GLU A 186 16.40 -2.24 16.70
N ARG A 187 16.65 -3.39 17.32
CA ARG A 187 17.40 -4.50 16.70
C ARG A 187 16.71 -4.99 15.44
N VAL A 188 15.39 -5.17 15.47
CA VAL A 188 14.62 -5.64 14.32
C VAL A 188 14.60 -4.58 13.21
N ALA A 189 14.28 -3.33 13.56
CA ALA A 189 14.16 -2.22 12.63
C ALA A 189 15.46 -1.95 11.84
N LYS A 190 16.63 -2.18 12.44
CA LYS A 190 17.94 -2.04 11.77
C LYS A 190 18.15 -3.03 10.62
N ASN A 191 17.40 -4.12 10.59
CA ASN A 191 17.58 -5.22 9.62
C ASN A 191 16.46 -5.32 8.58
N ILE A 192 15.44 -4.46 8.64
CA ILE A 192 14.31 -4.49 7.72
C ILE A 192 14.48 -3.39 6.68
N TYR A 193 14.59 -3.79 5.42
CA TYR A 193 14.66 -2.93 4.26
C TYR A 193 13.44 -3.14 3.36
N ARG A 194 13.27 -2.23 2.41
CA ARG A 194 12.14 -2.16 1.49
C ARG A 194 12.61 -1.62 0.14
N PRO A 195 12.09 -2.14 -1.00
CA PRO A 195 12.75 -2.01 -2.31
C PRO A 195 12.67 -0.59 -2.91
N CYS A 196 12.15 0.39 -2.18
CA CYS A 196 12.05 1.78 -2.60
C CYS A 196 13.19 2.69 -2.10
N CYS A 197 14.02 2.25 -1.13
CA CYS A 197 15.16 3.05 -0.64
C CYS A 197 16.24 2.17 0.01
N ASP A 198 17.42 2.74 0.29
CA ASP A 198 18.53 2.05 0.97
C ASP A 198 18.56 2.23 2.49
N ASN A 199 17.56 2.92 3.05
CA ASN A 199 17.42 3.11 4.48
C ASN A 199 16.66 1.93 5.09
N SER A 200 17.10 1.44 6.26
CA SER A 200 16.34 0.44 7.03
C SER A 200 15.14 1.09 7.73
N THR A 201 14.25 0.29 8.33
CA THR A 201 13.15 0.78 9.16
C THR A 201 13.63 1.61 10.36
N TYR A 202 14.86 1.41 10.83
CA TYR A 202 15.48 2.26 11.86
C TYR A 202 15.72 3.71 11.40
N PHE A 203 15.74 3.95 10.08
CA PHE A 203 15.65 5.28 9.50
C PHE A 203 14.29 5.42 8.78
N PRO A 204 13.21 5.75 9.52
CA PRO A 204 11.84 5.75 9.00
C PRO A 204 11.51 7.02 8.21
N ASP A 205 12.30 7.33 7.18
CA ASP A 205 12.24 8.54 6.34
C ASP A 205 11.13 8.56 5.29
N CYS A 206 10.49 7.41 5.03
CA CYS A 206 9.35 7.32 4.13
C CYS A 206 8.14 6.68 4.80
N ASN A 207 6.97 6.83 4.19
CA ASN A 207 5.71 6.27 4.68
C ASN A 207 5.80 4.76 5.02
N HIS A 208 6.42 3.95 4.16
CA HIS A 208 6.60 2.52 4.41
C HIS A 208 7.55 2.24 5.58
N GLY A 209 8.61 3.04 5.72
CA GLY A 209 9.58 2.89 6.81
C GLY A 209 8.94 3.17 8.17
N ILE A 210 8.22 4.29 8.28
CA ILE A 210 7.57 4.68 9.53
C ILE A 210 6.32 3.83 9.84
N ALA A 211 5.58 3.38 8.83
CA ALA A 211 4.50 2.42 9.03
C ALA A 211 5.02 1.07 9.51
N MET A 212 6.13 0.58 8.95
CA MET A 212 6.78 -0.63 9.44
C MET A 212 7.25 -0.45 10.88
N LEU A 213 7.86 0.69 11.22
CA LEU A 213 8.23 0.99 12.60
C LEU A 213 7.02 0.89 13.54
N GLY A 214 5.90 1.55 13.20
CA GLY A 214 4.67 1.48 13.97
C GLY A 214 4.14 0.05 14.16
N LEU A 215 4.23 -0.80 13.14
CA LEU A 215 3.89 -2.22 13.26
C LEU A 215 4.82 -2.96 14.23
N LEU A 216 6.13 -2.72 14.16
CA LEU A 216 7.10 -3.34 15.08
C LEU A 216 6.83 -2.93 16.53
N GLU A 217 6.51 -1.67 16.78
CA GLU A 217 6.18 -1.17 18.12
C GLU A 217 4.90 -1.85 18.66
N LEU A 218 3.85 -1.96 17.84
CA LEU A 218 2.62 -2.66 18.23
C LEU A 218 2.88 -4.14 18.54
N MET A 219 3.65 -4.83 17.70
CA MET A 219 4.02 -6.23 17.91
C MET A 219 4.81 -6.42 19.21
N ALA A 220 5.84 -5.59 19.44
CA ALA A 220 6.66 -5.67 20.65
C ALA A 220 5.83 -5.40 21.91
N SER A 221 4.93 -4.40 21.88
CA SER A 221 4.04 -4.08 23.01
C SER A 221 3.11 -5.24 23.39
N GLN A 222 2.83 -6.14 22.44
CA GLN A 222 1.95 -7.29 22.59
C GLN A 222 2.72 -8.61 22.75
N GLY A 223 4.04 -8.55 22.99
CA GLY A 223 4.86 -9.72 23.34
C GLY A 223 5.23 -10.61 22.15
N VAL A 224 5.15 -10.11 20.92
CA VAL A 224 5.61 -10.84 19.73
C VAL A 224 7.13 -10.94 19.76
N ASN A 225 7.68 -12.14 19.52
CA ASN A 225 9.11 -12.39 19.53
C ASN A 225 9.80 -11.94 18.23
N GLU A 226 11.14 -11.83 18.24
CA GLU A 226 11.95 -11.37 17.09
C GLU A 226 11.68 -12.17 15.80
N THR A 227 11.62 -13.50 15.89
CA THR A 227 11.40 -14.37 14.73
C THR A 227 10.07 -14.08 14.05
N ASP A 228 9.00 -13.95 14.84
CA ASP A 228 7.68 -13.63 14.33
C ASP A 228 7.62 -12.19 13.78
N MET A 229 8.32 -11.23 14.39
CA MET A 229 8.39 -9.86 13.87
C MET A 229 8.97 -9.83 12.45
N TYR A 230 10.05 -10.55 12.16
CA TYR A 230 10.58 -10.66 10.79
C TYR A 230 9.60 -11.37 9.84
N LYS A 231 8.96 -12.44 10.31
CA LYS A 231 7.98 -13.20 9.51
C LYS A 231 6.81 -12.32 9.08
N PHE A 232 6.22 -11.55 10.00
CA PHE A 232 5.10 -10.66 9.68
C PHE A 232 5.55 -9.42 8.91
N ALA A 233 6.73 -8.86 9.21
CA ALA A 233 7.28 -7.76 8.42
C ALA A 233 7.50 -8.16 6.95
N LEU A 234 7.99 -9.38 6.68
CA LEU A 234 8.13 -9.89 5.32
C LEU A 234 6.79 -9.98 4.58
N LYS A 235 5.75 -10.50 5.24
CA LYS A 235 4.41 -10.59 4.66
C LYS A 235 3.83 -9.20 4.36
N VAL A 236 3.99 -8.25 5.28
CA VAL A 236 3.50 -6.88 5.11
C VAL A 236 4.24 -6.15 3.99
N ASN A 237 5.58 -6.23 3.96
CA ASN A 237 6.35 -5.66 2.86
C ASN A 237 5.96 -6.28 1.51
N ALA A 238 5.73 -7.59 1.43
CA ALA A 238 5.32 -8.22 0.19
C ALA A 238 3.92 -7.78 -0.28
N LEU A 239 3.02 -7.43 0.64
CA LEU A 239 1.72 -6.85 0.30
C LEU A 239 1.83 -5.37 -0.11
N TRP A 240 2.82 -4.63 0.39
CA TRP A 240 3.11 -3.26 -0.06
C TRP A 240 3.91 -3.18 -1.36
N PHE A 241 4.68 -4.22 -1.69
CA PHE A 241 5.57 -4.28 -2.85
C PHE A 241 5.46 -5.62 -3.59
N PRO A 242 4.26 -6.00 -4.09
CA PRO A 242 4.01 -7.36 -4.60
C PRO A 242 4.94 -7.75 -5.76
N ASP A 243 5.10 -6.88 -6.76
CA ASP A 243 5.93 -7.17 -7.94
C ASP A 243 7.41 -7.35 -7.57
N GLN A 244 7.90 -6.55 -6.61
CA GLN A 244 9.28 -6.62 -6.16
C GLN A 244 9.54 -7.91 -5.40
N TYR A 245 8.62 -8.33 -4.52
CA TYR A 245 8.78 -9.57 -3.76
C TYR A 245 8.59 -10.82 -4.63
N GLU A 246 7.76 -10.78 -5.67
CA GLU A 246 7.72 -11.86 -6.68
C GLU A 246 9.03 -11.96 -7.48
N SER A 247 9.66 -10.83 -7.78
CA SER A 247 10.98 -10.80 -8.44
C SER A 247 12.08 -11.35 -7.53
N ILE A 248 12.09 -10.99 -6.25
CA ILE A 248 13.01 -11.56 -5.24
C ILE A 248 12.78 -13.07 -5.09
N LYS A 249 11.51 -13.52 -5.04
CA LYS A 249 11.18 -14.94 -4.99
C LYS A 249 11.68 -15.70 -6.22
N THR A 250 11.52 -15.12 -7.42
CA THR A 250 12.07 -15.67 -8.67
C THR A 250 13.59 -15.81 -8.60
N PHE A 251 14.28 -14.82 -8.04
CA PHE A 251 15.73 -14.89 -7.83
C PHE A 251 16.11 -16.01 -6.86
N PHE A 252 15.42 -16.15 -5.72
CA PHE A 252 15.69 -17.24 -4.77
C PHE A 252 15.54 -18.62 -5.42
N ALA A 253 14.47 -18.81 -6.20
CA ALA A 253 14.26 -20.04 -6.96
C ALA A 253 15.41 -20.31 -7.96
N SER A 254 15.92 -19.26 -8.64
CA SER A 254 17.05 -19.39 -9.58
C SER A 254 18.37 -19.82 -8.90
N LYS A 255 18.47 -19.62 -7.58
CA LYS A 255 19.61 -20.01 -6.74
C LYS A 255 19.35 -21.31 -5.97
N ASN A 256 18.29 -22.06 -6.30
CA ASN A 256 17.86 -23.26 -5.59
C ASN A 256 17.60 -23.03 -4.08
N MET A 257 17.17 -21.82 -3.71
CA MET A 257 16.74 -21.50 -2.34
C MET A 257 15.21 -21.58 -2.27
N ASP A 258 14.67 -22.41 -1.38
CA ASP A 258 13.22 -22.49 -1.17
C ASP A 258 12.72 -21.25 -0.41
N TRP A 259 11.80 -20.54 -1.05
CA TRP A 259 11.15 -19.34 -0.52
C TRP A 259 10.46 -19.57 0.82
N ASN A 260 9.83 -20.74 1.00
CA ASN A 260 9.03 -21.02 2.20
C ASN A 260 9.89 -21.34 3.43
N THR A 261 11.15 -21.73 3.22
CA THR A 261 12.11 -22.03 4.30
C THR A 261 13.22 -20.98 4.43
N ALA A 262 13.29 -20.03 3.50
CA ALA A 262 14.26 -18.96 3.55
C ALA A 262 14.03 -18.07 4.78
N ASP A 263 15.12 -17.70 5.45
CA ASP A 263 15.08 -16.83 6.63
C ASP A 263 14.45 -15.46 6.25
N PRO A 264 13.32 -15.06 6.87
CA PRO A 264 12.72 -13.76 6.61
C PRO A 264 13.66 -12.59 6.87
N LYS A 265 14.56 -12.68 7.86
CA LYS A 265 15.57 -11.65 8.12
C LYS A 265 16.54 -11.50 6.96
N LYS A 266 16.95 -12.61 6.34
CA LYS A 266 17.79 -12.59 5.14
C LYS A 266 17.07 -11.90 4.00
N ILE A 267 15.83 -12.28 3.70
CA ILE A 267 15.05 -11.68 2.61
C ILE A 267 14.87 -10.17 2.82
N LEU A 268 14.55 -9.76 4.05
CA LEU A 268 14.34 -8.36 4.42
C LEU A 268 15.62 -7.52 4.47
N SER A 269 16.80 -8.14 4.40
CA SER A 269 18.08 -7.45 4.53
C SER A 269 18.36 -6.49 3.37
N SER A 270 19.38 -5.65 3.55
CA SER A 270 19.84 -4.74 2.50
C SER A 270 20.31 -5.45 1.23
N GLU A 271 20.71 -6.72 1.32
CA GLU A 271 21.20 -7.48 0.17
C GLU A 271 20.10 -7.72 -0.88
N TYR A 272 18.86 -7.91 -0.44
CA TYR A 272 17.75 -8.29 -1.31
C TYR A 272 16.62 -7.25 -1.34
N SER A 273 16.30 -6.66 -0.19
CA SER A 273 15.13 -5.80 -0.05
C SER A 273 15.43 -4.31 -0.03
N SER A 274 16.68 -3.83 -0.01
CA SER A 274 16.93 -2.40 -0.22
C SER A 274 16.76 -2.02 -1.69
N ALA A 275 16.68 -0.72 -2.02
CA ALA A 275 16.67 -0.28 -3.41
C ALA A 275 17.85 -0.83 -4.20
N SER A 276 19.08 -0.64 -3.70
CA SER A 276 20.28 -1.14 -4.38
C SER A 276 20.38 -2.67 -4.38
N GLY A 277 19.97 -3.36 -3.31
CA GLY A 277 19.90 -4.82 -3.25
C GLY A 277 18.92 -5.39 -4.27
N TYR A 278 17.72 -4.82 -4.34
CA TYR A 278 16.69 -5.20 -5.29
C TYR A 278 17.13 -5.00 -6.75
N GLN A 279 17.85 -3.91 -7.07
CA GLN A 279 18.42 -3.72 -8.40
C GLN A 279 19.42 -4.83 -8.78
N LYS A 280 20.25 -5.30 -7.84
CA LYS A 280 21.16 -6.44 -8.05
C LYS A 280 20.42 -7.76 -8.22
N VAL A 281 19.29 -7.93 -7.56
CA VAL A 281 18.39 -9.07 -7.76
C VAL A 281 17.85 -9.05 -9.20
N LEU A 282 17.34 -7.91 -9.65
CA LEU A 282 16.80 -7.75 -11.00
C LEU A 282 17.83 -8.02 -12.10
N SER A 283 19.09 -7.60 -11.92
CA SER A 283 20.14 -7.84 -12.92
C SER A 283 20.53 -9.32 -13.06
N GLN A 284 20.11 -10.18 -12.13
CA GLN A 284 20.45 -11.60 -12.09
C GLN A 284 19.30 -12.55 -12.44
N ILE A 285 18.07 -12.04 -12.54
CA ILE A 285 16.95 -12.81 -13.08
C ILE A 285 16.89 -12.60 -14.59
N LYS A 286 16.70 -13.68 -15.35
CA LYS A 286 16.44 -13.53 -16.79
C LYS A 286 15.14 -12.73 -16.96
N PRO A 287 15.04 -11.82 -17.94
CA PRO A 287 13.79 -11.14 -18.21
C PRO A 287 12.68 -12.19 -18.40
N GLN A 288 11.62 -12.09 -17.60
CA GLN A 288 10.39 -12.80 -17.93
C GLN A 288 9.94 -12.28 -19.30
N PRO A 289 9.51 -13.15 -20.25
CA PRO A 289 8.89 -12.68 -21.48
C PRO A 289 7.77 -11.72 -21.08
N GLN A 290 7.85 -10.46 -21.51
CA GLN A 290 6.74 -9.53 -21.37
C GLN A 290 5.53 -10.21 -22.01
N LYS A 291 4.49 -10.49 -21.22
CA LYS A 291 3.16 -10.72 -21.78
C LYS A 291 2.81 -9.43 -22.52
N GLY A 292 2.85 -9.48 -23.85
CA GLY A 292 2.86 -8.33 -24.73
C GLY A 292 1.73 -7.34 -24.43
N GLY A 293 2.12 -6.13 -24.05
CA GLY A 293 1.29 -4.95 -24.27
C GLY A 293 1.36 -4.60 -25.75
N ALA A 294 0.20 -4.49 -26.38
CA ALA A 294 0.04 -4.04 -27.77
C ALA A 294 0.80 -2.72 -28.00
N GLY A 295 1.41 -2.64 -29.18
CA GLY A 295 2.40 -1.64 -29.53
C GLY A 295 1.87 -0.22 -29.71
N CYS A 296 2.83 0.67 -29.93
CA CYS A 296 2.63 2.03 -30.41
C CYS A 296 1.74 2.04 -31.66
N GLY A 297 0.72 2.89 -31.64
CA GLY A 297 -0.08 3.26 -32.80
C GLY A 297 -0.76 4.59 -32.51
N ALA A 298 -0.22 5.63 -33.15
CA ALA A 298 -0.74 6.99 -33.43
C ALA A 298 -1.96 7.52 -32.64
#